data_AF-A0A930Y1E9-F1
#
_entry.id   AF-A0A930Y1E9-F1
#
_cell.length_a   1.000
_cell.length_b   1.000
_cell.length_c   1.000
_cell.angle_alpha   90.00
_cell.angle_beta   90.00
_cell.angle_gamma   90.00
#
_symmetry.space_group_name_H-M   'P 1'
#
loop_
_entity.id
_entity.type
_entity.pdbx_description
1 polymer ?
#
loop_
_entity_poly.entity_id
_entity_poly.type
_entity_poly.pdbx_seq_one_letter_code
_entity_poly.pdbx_strand_id
1 'polypeptide(L)'
;MKESLAVAVGDRLNEATLDKAVRYVSSSWTQSGHLQGRGRKVRRRIEPTPAATMFALLLGFAVGRRGRLLFETPWTAILDSSLDNLIDMAADAKRLGLLDLKQSGMVIDVSFPGLFTDKERELIHGTHRQIG
;
A
#
# COMPACT_ATOMS: atom_id res chain seq x y z
N MET A 1 11.56 14.16 -12.79
CA MET A 1 10.45 13.18 -12.95
C MET A 1 10.40 12.60 -14.34
N LYS A 2 10.22 13.41 -15.42
CA LYS A 2 10.21 12.89 -16.81
C LYS A 2 11.47 12.08 -17.13
N GLU A 3 12.64 12.61 -16.79
CA GLU A 3 13.93 11.92 -16.97
C GLU A 3 14.02 10.59 -16.21
N SER A 4 13.69 10.57 -14.92
CA SER A 4 13.68 9.34 -14.11
C SER A 4 12.69 8.29 -14.66
N LEU A 5 11.53 8.73 -15.15
CA LEU A 5 10.56 7.84 -15.77
C LEU A 5 11.06 7.32 -17.12
N ALA A 6 11.68 8.17 -17.95
CA ALA A 6 12.30 7.78 -19.22
C ALA A 6 13.35 6.68 -19.03
N VAL A 7 14.21 6.83 -18.02
CA VAL A 7 15.20 5.81 -17.65
C VAL A 7 14.53 4.49 -17.25
N ALA A 8 13.46 4.53 -16.46
CA ALA A 8 12.77 3.33 -16.00
C ALA A 8 11.98 2.60 -17.11
N VAL A 9 11.46 3.33 -18.10
CA VAL A 9 10.66 2.75 -19.18
C VAL A 9 11.48 2.40 -20.42
N GLY A 10 12.65 2.99 -20.60
CA GLY A 10 13.47 2.82 -21.80
C GLY A 10 12.76 3.33 -23.05
N ASP A 11 12.84 2.55 -24.13
CA ASP A 11 12.23 2.82 -25.43
C ASP A 11 10.77 2.34 -25.54
N ARG A 12 10.19 1.76 -24.47
CA ARG A 12 8.83 1.20 -24.46
C ARG A 12 7.74 2.25 -24.66
N LEU A 13 8.02 3.52 -24.36
CA LEU A 13 7.06 4.62 -24.50
C LEU A 13 7.63 5.70 -25.42
N ASN A 14 6.84 6.12 -26.41
CA ASN A 14 7.16 7.32 -27.18
C ASN A 14 7.03 8.58 -26.33
N GLU A 15 7.61 9.69 -26.81
CA GLU A 15 7.65 10.95 -26.06
C GLU A 15 6.25 11.46 -25.66
N ALA A 16 5.28 11.40 -26.57
CA ALA A 16 3.91 11.84 -26.30
C ALA A 16 3.23 11.03 -25.19
N THR A 17 3.51 9.72 -25.13
CA THR A 17 2.97 8.83 -24.09
C THR A 17 3.69 9.05 -22.76
N LEU A 18 5.00 9.25 -22.80
CA LEU A 18 5.80 9.60 -21.62
C LEU A 18 5.30 10.91 -20.98
N ASP A 19 5.03 11.95 -21.78
CA ASP A 19 4.51 13.22 -21.28
C ASP A 19 3.12 13.08 -20.63
N LYS A 20 2.25 12.26 -21.23
CA LYS A 20 0.95 11.91 -20.61
C LYS A 20 1.15 11.18 -19.29
N ALA A 21 2.03 10.19 -19.25
CA ALA A 21 2.30 9.41 -18.05
C ALA A 21 2.82 10.31 -16.91
N VAL A 22 3.81 11.17 -17.17
CA VAL A 22 4.34 12.12 -16.17
C VAL A 22 3.23 13.02 -15.63
N ARG A 23 2.39 13.56 -16.51
CA ARG A 23 1.28 14.45 -16.12
C ARG A 23 0.22 13.72 -15.28
N TYR A 24 -0.21 12.53 -15.70
CA TYR A 24 -1.22 11.77 -14.98
C TYR A 24 -0.71 11.29 -13.63
N VAL A 25 0.51 10.76 -13.57
CA VAL A 25 1.15 10.35 -12.32
C VAL A 25 1.27 11.57 -11.39
N SER A 26 1.76 12.71 -11.85
CA SER A 26 1.83 13.95 -11.05
C SER A 26 0.45 14.39 -10.54
N SER A 27 -0.60 14.20 -11.34
CA SER A 27 -1.98 14.48 -10.94
C SER A 27 -2.44 13.54 -9.82
N SER A 28 -2.26 12.23 -9.98
CA SER A 28 -2.62 11.22 -8.97
C SER A 28 -1.90 11.44 -7.65
N TRP A 29 -0.60 11.77 -7.67
CA TRP A 29 0.14 12.13 -6.46
C TRP A 29 -0.33 13.43 -5.83
N THR A 30 -0.86 14.37 -6.62
CA THR A 30 -1.48 15.59 -6.07
C THR A 30 -2.81 15.28 -5.39
N GLN A 31 -3.66 14.48 -6.04
CA GLN A 31 -4.99 14.12 -5.55
C GLN A 31 -4.92 13.28 -4.27
N SER A 32 -3.93 12.39 -4.18
CA SER A 32 -3.66 11.61 -2.95
C SER A 32 -2.93 12.41 -1.86
N GLY A 33 -2.61 13.69 -2.10
CA GLY A 33 -2.03 14.59 -1.10
C GLY A 33 -0.51 14.59 -1.01
N HIS A 34 0.19 13.70 -1.70
CA HIS A 34 1.65 13.58 -1.68
C HIS A 34 2.36 14.72 -2.41
N LEU A 35 1.67 15.37 -3.35
CA LEU A 35 2.13 16.58 -4.01
C LEU A 35 1.15 17.72 -3.76
N GLN A 36 1.67 18.93 -3.66
CA GLN A 36 0.88 20.15 -3.58
C GLN A 36 1.30 21.15 -4.66
N GLY A 37 0.36 22.00 -5.09
CA GLY A 37 0.57 23.06 -6.09
C GLY A 37 -0.06 22.72 -7.44
N ARG A 38 -0.21 23.72 -8.32
CA ARG A 38 -0.83 23.56 -9.66
C ARG A 38 0.21 23.43 -10.76
N GLY A 39 1.07 24.44 -10.92
CA GLY A 39 2.16 24.44 -11.91
C GLY A 39 3.43 23.78 -11.35
N ARG A 40 3.97 24.34 -10.26
CA ARG A 40 5.08 23.74 -9.52
C ARG A 40 4.54 22.78 -8.47
N LYS A 41 4.92 21.51 -8.54
CA LYS A 41 4.57 20.48 -7.57
C LYS A 41 5.68 20.35 -6.52
N VAL A 42 5.30 20.37 -5.24
CA VAL A 42 6.22 20.14 -4.12
C VAL A 42 5.76 18.94 -3.31
N ARG A 43 6.71 18.17 -2.78
CA ARG A 43 6.41 17.00 -1.95
C ARG A 43 5.78 17.45 -0.63
N ARG A 44 4.78 16.71 -0.18
CA ARG A 44 4.11 16.89 1.10
C ARG A 44 3.94 15.51 1.74
N ARG A 45 4.24 15.43 3.03
CA ARG A 45 3.95 14.22 3.81
C ARG A 45 2.44 14.07 3.94
N ILE A 46 1.94 12.87 3.67
CA ILE A 46 0.52 12.58 3.85
C ILE A 46 0.26 12.07 5.26
N GLU A 47 -0.98 12.25 5.72
CA GLU A 47 -1.50 11.49 6.85
C GLU A 47 -2.30 10.32 6.27
N PRO A 48 -1.82 9.07 6.41
CA PRO A 48 -2.53 7.92 5.89
C PRO A 48 -3.86 7.74 6.62
N THR A 49 -4.88 7.29 5.90
CA THR A 49 -6.17 6.92 6.51
C THR A 49 -6.18 5.44 6.90
N PRO A 50 -7.07 5.02 7.81
CA PRO A 50 -7.25 3.61 8.13
C PRO A 50 -7.55 2.74 6.90
N ALA A 51 -8.41 3.23 6.00
CA ALA A 51 -8.76 2.51 4.77
C ALA A 51 -7.58 2.39 3.79
N ALA A 52 -6.80 3.46 3.60
CA ALA A 52 -5.61 3.42 2.76
C ALA A 52 -4.54 2.48 3.33
N THR A 53 -4.36 2.50 4.65
CA THR A 53 -3.45 1.59 5.37
C THR A 53 -3.89 0.14 5.20
N MET A 54 -5.17 -0.16 5.42
CA MET A 54 -5.73 -1.50 5.19
C MET A 54 -5.45 -1.98 3.78
N PHE A 55 -5.71 -1.15 2.76
CA PHE A 55 -5.52 -1.54 1.37
C PHE A 55 -4.04 -1.80 1.04
N ALA A 56 -3.12 -0.99 1.56
CA ALA A 56 -1.70 -1.23 1.40
C ALA A 56 -1.25 -2.57 2.03
N LEU A 57 -1.74 -2.88 3.24
CA LEU A 57 -1.49 -4.15 3.90
C LEU A 57 -2.09 -5.33 3.13
N LEU A 58 -3.29 -5.16 2.57
CA LEU A 58 -3.95 -6.18 1.75
C LEU A 58 -3.13 -6.55 0.53
N LEU A 59 -2.55 -5.57 -0.17
CA LEU A 59 -1.68 -5.82 -1.32
C LEU A 59 -0.42 -6.59 -0.92
N GLY A 60 0.20 -6.22 0.22
CA GLY A 60 1.30 -6.97 0.82
C GLY A 60 0.92 -8.42 1.11
N PHE A 61 -0.27 -8.62 1.67
CA PHE A 61 -0.79 -9.92 2.01
C PHE A 61 -1.10 -10.76 0.77
N ALA A 62 -1.65 -10.17 -0.28
CA ALA A 62 -1.96 -10.85 -1.55
C ALA A 62 -0.70 -11.42 -2.22
N VAL A 63 0.46 -10.80 -2.03
CA VAL A 63 1.76 -11.31 -2.51
C VAL A 63 2.51 -12.16 -1.49
N GLY A 64 1.85 -12.63 -0.43
CA GLY A 64 2.39 -13.57 0.53
C GLY A 64 3.17 -12.96 1.70
N ARG A 65 3.23 -11.63 1.87
CA ARG A 65 3.84 -11.02 3.06
C ARG A 65 2.92 -11.21 4.27
N ARG A 66 3.51 -11.37 5.46
CA ARG A 66 2.77 -11.63 6.70
C ARG A 66 3.40 -10.88 7.86
N GLY A 67 2.60 -10.66 8.90
CA GLY A 67 3.00 -9.96 10.12
C GLY A 67 3.70 -8.63 9.87
N ARG A 68 4.78 -8.35 10.59
CA ARG A 68 5.51 -7.07 10.50
C ARG A 68 6.02 -6.74 9.08
N LEU A 69 6.33 -7.76 8.26
CA LEU A 69 6.80 -7.56 6.89
C LEU A 69 5.75 -6.90 5.98
N LEU A 70 4.47 -6.90 6.36
CA LEU A 70 3.43 -6.17 5.64
C LEU A 70 3.68 -4.65 5.63
N PHE A 71 4.28 -4.12 6.70
CA PHE A 71 4.57 -2.71 6.86
C PHE A 71 5.85 -2.27 6.13
N GLU A 72 6.62 -3.22 5.60
CA GLU A 72 7.85 -2.99 4.85
C GLU A 72 7.63 -3.12 3.33
N THR A 73 6.38 -3.29 2.89
CA THR A 73 6.06 -3.43 1.47
C THR A 73 6.15 -2.10 0.72
N PRO A 74 6.33 -2.12 -0.61
CA PRO A 74 6.28 -0.90 -1.42
C PRO A 74 4.96 -0.15 -1.25
N TRP A 75 3.84 -0.85 -1.01
CA TRP A 75 2.52 -0.23 -0.85
C TRP A 75 2.39 0.53 0.47
N THR A 76 2.96 0.02 1.56
CA THR A 76 2.98 0.75 2.83
C THR A 76 4.02 1.86 2.83
N ALA A 77 5.14 1.69 2.11
CA ALA A 77 6.15 2.73 1.95
C ALA A 77 5.60 3.98 1.23
N ILE A 78 4.67 3.82 0.29
CA ILE A 78 4.00 4.95 -0.39
C ILE A 78 3.26 5.85 0.59
N LEU A 79 2.79 5.32 1.73
CA LEU A 79 2.03 6.09 2.71
C LEU A 79 2.84 7.15 3.49
N ASP A 80 4.16 7.24 3.24
CA ASP A 80 5.06 8.29 3.77
C ASP A 80 4.99 8.47 5.30
N SER A 81 4.75 7.36 6.00
CA SER A 81 4.45 7.33 7.44
C SER A 81 5.40 6.43 8.22
N SER A 82 5.54 6.67 9.52
CA SER A 82 6.35 5.81 10.40
C SER A 82 5.62 4.48 10.65
N LEU A 83 6.38 3.44 11.00
CA LEU A 83 5.80 2.14 11.35
C LEU A 83 4.77 2.27 12.47
N ASP A 84 5.07 3.01 13.54
CA ASP A 84 4.16 3.16 14.68
C ASP A 84 2.83 3.79 14.26
N ASN A 85 2.86 4.85 13.45
CA ASN A 85 1.64 5.49 12.95
C ASN A 85 0.86 4.55 11.99
N LEU A 86 1.55 3.73 11.19
CA LEU A 86 0.88 2.72 10.36
C LEU A 86 0.23 1.61 11.20
N ILE A 87 0.83 1.22 12.32
CA ILE A 87 0.24 0.27 13.27
C ILE A 87 -1.01 0.90 13.93
N ASP A 88 -0.93 2.18 14.32
CA ASP A 88 -2.08 2.92 14.86
C ASP A 88 -3.22 3.00 13.84
N MET A 89 -2.92 3.32 12.58
CA MET A 89 -3.92 3.33 11.51
C MET A 89 -4.49 1.93 11.20
N ALA A 90 -3.69 0.88 11.34
CA ALA A 90 -4.18 -0.49 11.23
C ALA A 90 -5.09 -0.87 12.41
N ALA A 91 -4.79 -0.40 13.62
CA ALA A 91 -5.67 -0.56 14.78
C ALA A 91 -6.98 0.21 14.61
N ASP A 92 -6.95 1.41 14.04
CA ASP A 92 -8.15 2.16 13.67
C ASP A 92 -8.96 1.43 12.58
N ALA A 93 -8.29 0.87 11.57
CA ALA A 93 -8.93 0.07 10.53
C ALA A 93 -9.63 -1.17 11.11
N LYS A 94 -9.03 -1.80 12.13
CA LYS A 94 -9.67 -2.88 12.91
C LYS A 94 -10.93 -2.39 13.63
N ARG A 95 -10.90 -1.23 14.29
CA ARG A 95 -12.09 -0.66 14.94
C ARG A 95 -13.22 -0.38 13.96
N LEU A 96 -12.89 -0.10 12.71
CA LEU A 96 -13.84 0.07 11.59
C LEU A 96 -14.27 -1.26 10.94
N GLY A 97 -13.75 -2.40 11.38
CA GLY A 97 -14.07 -3.72 10.83
C GLY A 97 -13.44 -4.02 9.46
N LEU A 98 -12.42 -3.25 9.05
CA LEU A 98 -11.80 -3.39 7.71
C LEU A 98 -10.74 -4.50 7.67
N LEU A 99 -10.13 -4.82 8.80
CA LEU A 99 -9.13 -5.88 8.96
C LEU A 99 -9.15 -6.40 10.40
N ASP A 100 -8.49 -7.54 10.62
CA ASP A 100 -8.16 -8.03 11.96
C ASP A 100 -6.67 -7.80 12.23
N LEU A 101 -6.38 -7.33 13.45
CA LEU A 101 -5.02 -7.07 13.94
C LEU A 101 -4.86 -7.66 15.34
N LYS A 102 -3.80 -8.43 15.55
CA LYS A 102 -3.33 -8.89 16.87
C LYS A 102 -1.87 -8.50 17.03
N GLN A 103 -1.53 -7.96 18.19
CA GLN A 103 -0.16 -7.56 18.52
C GLN A 103 0.19 -8.05 19.92
N SER A 104 1.33 -8.72 20.04
CA SER A 104 1.91 -9.15 21.31
C SER A 104 3.42 -8.96 21.26
N GLY A 105 3.92 -8.00 22.04
CA GLY A 105 5.31 -7.55 21.94
C GLY A 105 5.66 -7.13 20.51
N MET A 106 6.64 -7.80 19.92
CA MET A 106 7.09 -7.55 18.53
C MET A 106 6.34 -8.36 17.47
N VAL A 107 5.48 -9.29 17.89
CA VAL A 107 4.70 -10.13 16.98
C VAL A 107 3.45 -9.38 16.58
N ILE A 108 3.26 -9.22 15.28
CA ILE A 108 2.06 -8.64 14.67
C ILE A 108 1.46 -9.70 13.76
N ASP A 109 0.15 -9.90 13.86
CA ASP A 109 -0.64 -10.72 12.96
C ASP A 109 -1.76 -9.86 12.36
N VAL A 110 -1.92 -9.94 11.03
CA VAL A 110 -2.89 -9.16 10.25
C VAL A 110 -3.65 -10.11 9.35
N SER A 111 -4.98 -10.04 9.36
CA SER A 111 -5.83 -10.83 8.49
C SER A 111 -7.03 -10.03 7.97
N PHE A 112 -7.69 -10.55 6.94
CA PHE A 112 -8.77 -9.86 6.22
C PHE A 112 -9.99 -10.78 6.07
N PRO A 113 -10.62 -11.19 7.19
CA PRO A 113 -11.63 -12.26 7.18
C PRO A 113 -12.88 -11.92 6.38
N GLY A 114 -13.21 -10.63 6.23
CA GLY A 114 -14.37 -10.16 5.46
C GLY A 114 -14.10 -9.80 4.00
N LEU A 115 -12.85 -9.87 3.53
CA LEU A 115 -12.49 -9.43 2.16
C LEU A 115 -12.31 -10.59 1.18
N PHE A 116 -12.13 -11.81 1.66
CA PHE A 116 -11.88 -12.98 0.83
C PHE A 116 -13.01 -13.99 0.93
N THR A 117 -13.43 -14.52 -0.22
CA THR A 117 -14.24 -15.74 -0.28
C THR A 117 -13.44 -16.93 0.25
N ASP A 118 -14.13 -18.02 0.64
CA ASP A 118 -13.47 -19.25 1.10
C ASP A 118 -12.43 -19.77 0.09
N LYS A 119 -12.77 -19.71 -1.20
CA LYS A 119 -11.88 -20.13 -2.29
C LYS A 119 -10.63 -19.25 -2.40
N GLU A 120 -10.75 -17.93 -2.24
CA GLU A 120 -9.60 -17.02 -2.25
C GLU A 120 -8.72 -17.22 -1.01
N ARG A 121 -9.32 -17.50 0.15
CA ARG A 121 -8.57 -17.83 1.37
C ARG A 121 -7.68 -19.06 1.18
N GLU A 122 -8.19 -20.11 0.55
CA GLU A 122 -7.41 -21.33 0.26
C GLU A 122 -6.22 -21.04 -0.68
N LEU A 123 -6.41 -20.19 -1.68
CA LEU A 123 -5.35 -19.81 -2.63
C LEU A 123 -4.26 -18.95 -1.97
N ILE A 124 -4.65 -18.01 -1.10
CA ILE A 124 -3.71 -17.03 -0.50
C ILE A 124 -2.93 -17.62 0.68
N HIS A 125 -3.50 -18.57 1.41
CA HIS A 125 -2.80 -19.25 2.49
C HIS A 125 -1.87 -20.38 2.01
N GLY A 126 -2.02 -20.84 0.76
CA GLY A 126 -1.40 -22.06 0.28
C GLY A 126 -1.95 -23.28 1.02
N THR A 127 -1.79 -24.47 0.45
CA THR A 127 -2.28 -25.76 0.99
C THR A 127 -1.55 -26.21 2.26
N HIS A 128 -1.15 -25.29 3.14
CA HIS A 128 -0.58 -25.57 4.46
C HIS A 128 -1.55 -25.13 5.56
N ARG A 129 -2.71 -25.78 5.58
CA ARG A 129 -3.38 -26.08 6.85
C ARG A 129 -2.61 -27.26 7.46
N GLN A 130 -1.45 -27.01 8.08
CA GLN A 130 -0.91 -28.01 9.00
C GLN A 130 -1.83 -28.01 10.22
N ILE A 131 -2.57 -29.11 10.28
CA ILE A 131 -3.37 -29.58 11.39
C ILE A 131 -2.40 -29.75 12.57
N GLY A 132 -2.70 -29.11 13.69
CA GLY A 132 -1.99 -29.22 14.97
C GLY A 132 -2.85 -28.63 16.06
#